data_AF-A0A1F8TLC3-F1
#
_entry.id   AF-A0A1F8TLC3-F1
#
_cell.length_a   1.000
_cell.length_b   1.000
_cell.length_c   1.000
_cell.angle_alpha   90.00
_cell.angle_beta   90.00
_cell.angle_gamma   90.00
#
_symmetry.space_group_name_H-M   'P 1'
#
loop_
_entity.id
_entity.type
_entity.pdbx_description
1 polymer ?
#
loop_
_entity_poly.entity_id
_entity_poly.type
_entity_poly.pdbx_seq_one_letter_code
_entity_poly.pdbx_strand_id
1 'polypeptide(L)'
;MTAGADTVFFTSDFLPDRHHLPLPWIPAFDLYPLETLDAKRSLLPRAAEEKWTVAFTHDVPRFGRVTVADGRYRFEEIDTG
;
A
#
# COMPACT_ATOMS: atom_id res chain seq x y z
N MET A 1 5.65 19.17 19.96
CA MET A 1 5.00 18.34 18.93
C MET A 1 6.01 18.09 17.84
N THR A 2 6.61 16.90 17.79
CA THR A 2 7.41 16.51 16.61
C THR A 2 6.42 16.20 15.50
N ALA A 3 6.22 17.14 14.58
CA ALA A 3 5.63 16.82 13.28
C ALA A 3 6.67 15.97 12.54
N GLY A 4 6.63 14.65 12.76
CA GLY A 4 7.35 13.73 11.88
C GLY A 4 6.79 13.90 10.47
N ALA A 5 7.65 13.85 9.46
CA ALA A 5 7.23 14.05 8.08
C ALA A 5 6.09 13.08 7.71
N ASP A 6 4.95 13.61 7.26
CA ASP A 6 3.86 12.80 6.74
C ASP A 6 4.33 12.11 5.45
N THR A 7 4.55 10.80 5.52
CA THR A 7 5.00 10.02 4.37
C THR A 7 3.80 9.58 3.55
N VAL A 8 3.77 9.98 2.28
CA VAL A 8 2.78 9.53 1.31
C VAL A 8 3.41 8.49 0.39
N PHE A 9 2.86 7.29 0.39
CA PHE A 9 3.24 6.22 -0.51
C PHE A 9 2.31 6.22 -1.74
N PHE A 10 2.78 6.85 -2.82
CA PHE A 10 2.10 6.87 -4.10
C PHE A 10 2.40 5.59 -4.89
N THR A 11 1.39 4.78 -5.16
CA THR A 11 1.61 3.39 -5.62
C THR A 11 1.72 3.23 -7.12
N SER A 12 1.14 4.13 -7.91
CA SER A 12 1.06 4.01 -9.38
C SER A 12 0.68 2.59 -9.83
N ASP A 13 1.42 2.02 -10.77
CA ASP A 13 1.12 0.71 -11.36
C ASP A 13 1.76 -0.45 -10.58
N PHE A 14 2.62 -0.15 -9.60
CA PHE A 14 3.26 -1.15 -8.73
C PHE A 14 2.24 -1.85 -7.83
N LEU A 15 1.30 -1.08 -7.27
CA LEU A 15 0.20 -1.57 -6.46
C LEU A 15 -1.05 -0.77 -6.86
N PRO A 16 -1.72 -1.16 -7.96
CA PRO A 16 -2.70 -0.31 -8.62
C PRO A 16 -3.95 -0.06 -7.78
N ASP A 17 -4.36 -1.05 -6.99
CA ASP A 17 -5.53 -1.01 -6.13
C ASP A 17 -5.36 -1.81 -4.84
N ARG A 18 -6.29 -1.65 -3.90
CA ARG A 18 -6.24 -2.32 -2.60
C ARG A 18 -6.36 -3.84 -2.69
N HIS A 19 -6.93 -4.38 -3.77
CA HIS A 19 -7.04 -5.82 -3.94
C HIS A 19 -5.67 -6.44 -4.18
N HIS A 20 -4.66 -5.68 -4.64
CA HIS A 20 -3.30 -6.18 -4.81
C HIS A 20 -2.49 -6.19 -3.49
N LEU A 21 -3.05 -5.80 -2.35
CA LEU A 21 -2.36 -5.84 -1.05
C LEU A 21 -1.85 -7.24 -0.62
N PRO A 22 -2.58 -8.35 -0.85
CA PRO A 22 -2.03 -9.68 -0.59
C PRO A 22 -0.74 -9.89 -1.37
N LEU A 23 0.33 -10.31 -0.69
CA LEU A 23 1.65 -10.49 -1.29
C LEU A 23 1.65 -11.22 -2.65
N PRO A 24 0.97 -12.37 -2.83
CA PRO A 24 1.02 -13.11 -4.09
C PRO A 24 0.21 -12.48 -5.23
N TRP A 25 -0.57 -11.43 -4.99
CA TRP A 25 -1.42 -10.81 -6.01
C TRP A 25 -0.63 -9.71 -6.71
N ILE A 26 -0.11 -10.04 -7.88
CA ILE A 26 0.77 -9.20 -8.70
C ILE A 26 -0.01 -8.75 -9.94
N PRO A 27 0.12 -7.49 -10.39
CA PRO A 27 -0.55 -7.00 -11.58
C PRO A 27 -0.19 -7.84 -12.82
N ALA A 28 -1.18 -8.14 -13.67
CA ALA A 28 -0.98 -9.03 -14.83
C ALA A 28 -0.04 -8.45 -15.91
N PHE A 29 0.12 -7.13 -15.95
CA PHE A 29 1.01 -6.41 -16.86
C PHE A 29 2.43 -6.26 -16.32
N ASP A 30 2.71 -6.74 -15.10
CA ASP A 30 4.02 -6.69 -14.48
C ASP A 30 5.02 -7.60 -15.22
N LEU A 31 6.18 -7.07 -15.58
CA LEU A 31 7.21 -7.80 -16.32
C LEU A 31 8.15 -8.60 -15.40
N TYR A 32 8.19 -8.27 -14.11
CA TYR A 32 9.14 -8.80 -13.12
C TYR A 32 8.42 -9.12 -11.79
N PRO A 33 7.51 -10.11 -11.77
CA PRO A 33 6.61 -10.35 -10.63
C PRO A 33 7.31 -10.71 -9.31
N LEU A 34 8.50 -11.30 -9.39
CA LEU A 34 9.32 -11.61 -8.20
C LEU A 34 9.92 -10.34 -7.58
N GLU A 35 10.33 -9.37 -8.39
CA GLU A 35 10.82 -8.08 -7.89
C GLU A 35 9.68 -7.30 -7.22
N THR A 36 8.49 -7.31 -7.80
CA THR A 36 7.30 -6.71 -7.20
C THR A 36 6.93 -7.39 -5.88
N LEU A 37 7.04 -8.72 -5.80
CA LEU A 37 6.84 -9.45 -4.55
C LEU A 37 7.84 -9.03 -3.46
N ASP A 38 9.12 -8.90 -3.80
CA ASP A 38 10.18 -8.51 -2.87
C ASP A 38 10.03 -7.05 -2.41
N ALA A 39 9.66 -6.15 -3.31
CA ALA A 39 9.31 -4.78 -2.98
C ALA A 39 8.08 -4.73 -2.05
N LYS A 40 7.03 -5.51 -2.31
CA LYS A 40 5.86 -5.58 -1.40
C LYS A 40 6.23 -6.11 -0.02
N ARG A 41 7.14 -7.10 0.07
CA ARG A 41 7.63 -7.65 1.34
C ARG A 41 8.40 -6.62 2.18
N SER A 42 9.06 -5.65 1.54
CA SER A 42 9.80 -4.61 2.26
C SER A 42 8.96 -3.37 2.55
N LEU A 43 8.08 -2.96 1.63
CA LEU A 43 7.33 -1.71 1.73
C LEU A 43 6.06 -1.82 2.58
N LEU A 44 5.27 -2.88 2.43
CA LEU A 44 3.98 -3.00 3.13
C LEU A 44 4.10 -3.07 4.66
N PRO A 45 5.09 -3.80 5.26
CA PRO A 45 5.27 -3.76 6.71
C PRO A 45 5.62 -2.36 7.21
N ARG A 46 6.52 -1.65 6.49
CA ARG A 46 6.94 -0.29 6.84
C ARG A 46 5.79 0.70 6.73
N ALA A 47 5.03 0.64 5.64
CA ALA A 47 3.85 1.48 5.46
C ALA A 47 2.83 1.29 6.59
N ALA A 48 2.66 0.06 7.08
CA ALA A 48 1.77 -0.24 8.19
C ALA A 48 2.33 0.23 9.55
N GLU A 49 3.60 -0.04 9.84
CA GLU A 49 4.27 0.32 11.10
C GLU A 49 4.40 1.84 11.25
N GLU A 50 4.87 2.51 10.20
CA GLU A 50 5.11 3.95 10.15
C GLU A 50 3.82 4.75 9.83
N LYS A 51 2.69 4.07 9.63
CA LYS A 51 1.36 4.66 9.36
C LYS A 51 1.35 5.60 8.15
N TRP A 52 2.04 5.21 7.07
CA TRP A 52 2.08 5.97 5.82
C TRP A 52 0.68 6.14 5.23
N THR A 53 0.45 7.27 4.58
CA THR A 53 -0.74 7.46 3.74
C THR A 53 -0.48 6.82 2.39
N VAL A 54 -1.24 5.79 2.04
CA VAL A 54 -1.20 5.16 0.72
C VAL A 54 -2.13 5.90 -0.21
N ALA A 55 -1.63 6.23 -1.40
CA ALA A 55 -2.38 6.90 -2.47
C ALA A 55 -2.44 6.01 -3.71
N PHE A 56 -3.61 5.40 -3.93
CA PHE A 56 -3.89 4.54 -5.08
C PHE A 56 -4.26 5.34 -6.33
N THR A 57 -3.72 4.94 -7.48
CA THR A 57 -4.03 5.56 -8.77
C THR A 57 -5.25 4.96 -9.45
N HIS A 58 -5.55 3.69 -9.20
CA HIS A 58 -6.60 2.95 -9.93
C HIS A 58 -7.74 2.43 -9.03
N ASP A 59 -7.75 2.79 -7.74
CA ASP A 59 -8.81 2.41 -6.79
C ASP A 59 -9.55 3.63 -6.24
N VAL A 60 -10.76 3.40 -5.77
CA VAL A 60 -11.55 4.34 -4.96
C VAL A 60 -12.07 3.61 -3.71
N PRO A 61 -11.83 4.10 -2.49
CA PRO A 61 -11.23 5.39 -2.15
C PRO A 61 -9.73 5.46 -2.46
N ARG A 62 -9.24 6.65 -2.81
CA ARG A 62 -7.84 6.84 -3.26
C ARG A 62 -6.84 6.89 -2.11
N PHE A 63 -7.23 7.42 -0.96
CA PHE A 63 -6.34 7.67 0.16
C PHE A 63 -6.73 6.82 1.37
N GLY A 64 -5.73 6.20 1.98
CA GLY A 64 -5.95 5.40 3.19
C GLY A 64 -4.65 4.96 3.83
N ARG A 65 -4.75 4.02 4.78
CA ARG A 65 -3.60 3.35 5.40
C ARG A 65 -3.65 1.87 5.13
N VAL A 66 -2.47 1.26 5.11
CA VAL A 66 -2.34 -0.20 5.15
C VAL A 66 -2.25 -0.63 6.60
N THR A 67 -3.10 -1.55 7.02
CA THR A 67 -3.07 -2.16 8.35
C THR A 67 -2.87 -3.66 8.25
N VAL A 68 -2.43 -4.29 9.34
CA VAL A 68 -2.27 -5.76 9.41
C VAL A 68 -3.30 -6.31 10.38
N ALA A 69 -4.15 -7.22 9.90
CA ALA A 69 -5.13 -7.94 10.70
C ALA A 69 -5.20 -9.40 10.27
N ASP A 70 -5.18 -10.32 11.23
CA ASP A 70 -5.15 -11.78 11.00
C ASP A 70 -4.00 -12.22 10.06
N GLY A 71 -2.85 -11.55 10.17
CA GLY A 71 -1.68 -11.80 9.32
C GLY A 71 -1.83 -11.34 7.87
N ARG A 72 -2.85 -10.54 7.55
CA ARG A 72 -3.12 -10.03 6.19
C ARG A 72 -3.13 -8.50 6.16
N TYR A 73 -2.66 -7.95 5.05
CA TYR A 73 -2.77 -6.52 4.78
C TYR A 73 -4.22 -6.14 4.45
N ARG A 74 -4.70 -5.04 5.04
CA ARG A 74 -6.00 -4.44 4.80
C ARG A 74 -5.82 -2.97 4.46
N PHE A 75 -6.81 -2.42 3.76
CA PHE A 75 -6.91 -0.99 3.49
C PHE A 75 -7.95 -0.36 4.40
N GLU A 76 -7.56 0.71 5.09
CA GLU A 76 -8.44 1.55 5.88
C GLU A 76 -8.47 2.94 5.25
N GLU A 77 -9.64 3.34 4.75
CA GLU A 77 -9.86 4.68 4.21
C GLU A 77 -9.57 5.74 5.29
N ILE A 78 -8.88 6.81 4.89
CA ILE A 78 -8.77 8.00 5.73
C ILE A 78 -9.86 8.96 5.26
N ASP A 79 -10.72 9.38 6.18
CA ASP A 79 -11.68 10.43 5.92
C ASP A 79 -10.94 11.74 5.63
N THR A 80 -11.03 12.20 4.39
CA THR A 80 -10.39 13.45 3.95
C THR A 80 -11.24 14.69 4.17
N GLY A 81 -12.47 14.56 4.70
CA GLY A 81 -13.39 15.67 4.95
C GLY A 81 -14.07 16.23 3.70
#